data_AF-A0A1G5TG54-F1
#
_entry.id   AF-A0A1G5TG54-F1
#
_cell.length_a   1.000
_cell.length_b   1.000
_cell.length_c   1.000
_cell.angle_alpha   90.00
_cell.angle_beta   90.00
_cell.angle_gamma   90.00
#
_symmetry.space_group_name_H-M   'P 1'
#
loop_
_entity.id
_entity.type
_entity.pdbx_description
1 polymer ?
#
loop_
_entity_poly.entity_id
_entity_poly.type
_entity_poly.pdbx_seq_one_letter_code
_entity_poly.pdbx_strand_id
1 'polypeptide(L)' 'MSRKGLPVIFHIAQRAADYRTAIESNIRAGGDSCGRSIMLGALAAAHAAMQNDSAFPIPLPWLARYRKLAEAADACAAL' A
#
# COMPACT_ATOMS: atom_id res chain seq x y z
N MET A 1 15.09 12.13 -0.52
CA MET A 1 14.41 11.14 0.34
C MET A 1 14.97 11.27 1.76
N SER A 2 14.21 11.85 2.69
CA SER A 2 14.68 12.12 4.05
C SER A 2 14.82 10.83 4.88
N ARG A 3 15.96 10.65 5.53
CA ARG A 3 16.46 9.45 6.25
C ARG A 3 15.52 8.76 7.26
N LYS A 4 14.35 9.34 7.58
CA LYS A 4 13.39 8.81 8.58
C LYS A 4 12.20 8.03 7.99
N GLY A 5 12.02 8.03 6.67
CA GLY A 5 10.85 7.37 6.05
C GLY A 5 10.95 5.83 5.97
N LEU A 6 12.15 5.31 5.69
CA LEU A 6 12.39 3.87 5.48
C LEU A 6 12.12 2.99 6.72
N PRO A 7 12.61 3.33 7.94
CA PRO A 7 12.35 2.50 9.11
C PRO A 7 10.86 2.38 9.44
N VAL A 8 10.09 3.44 9.17
CA VAL A 8 8.65 3.47 9.40
C VAL A 8 7.91 2.57 8.41
N ILE A 9 8.30 2.56 7.13
CA ILE A 9 7.69 1.66 6.12
C ILE A 9 7.90 0.20 6.52
N PHE A 10 9.13 -0.20 6.88
CA PHE A 10 9.42 -1.58 7.29
C PHE A 10 8.73 -1.97 8.59
N HIS A 11 8.68 -1.07 9.58
CA HIS A 11 7.98 -1.32 10.84
C HIS A 11 6.49 -1.55 10.62
N ILE A 12 5.85 -0.73 9.76
CA ILE A 12 4.43 -0.90 9.43
C ILE A 12 4.22 -2.19 8.63
N ALA A 13 5.05 -2.47 7.63
CA ALA A 13 4.93 -3.67 6.80
C ALA A 13 5.13 -4.97 7.58
N GLN A 14 5.99 -4.99 8.61
CA GLN A 14 6.16 -6.16 9.48
C GLN A 14 5.02 -6.36 10.48
N ARG A 15 4.30 -5.29 10.85
CA ARG A 15 3.34 -5.31 11.97
C ARG A 15 1.88 -5.25 11.53
N ALA A 16 1.63 -4.81 10.30
CA ALA A 16 0.30 -4.79 9.72
C ALA A 16 -0.08 -6.20 9.23
N ALA A 17 -1.22 -6.69 9.71
CA ALA A 17 -1.74 -8.00 9.29
C ALA A 17 -2.36 -7.96 7.89
N ASP A 18 -2.78 -6.77 7.42
CA ASP A 18 -3.50 -6.58 6.17
C ASP A 18 -3.19 -5.19 5.56
N TYR A 19 -3.53 -5.04 4.29
CA TYR A 19 -3.30 -3.82 3.52
C TYR A 19 -3.95 -2.58 4.15
N ARG A 20 -5.18 -2.69 4.68
CA ARG A 20 -5.89 -1.57 5.30
C ARG A 20 -5.15 -1.11 6.56
N THR A 21 -4.79 -2.05 7.43
CA THR A 21 -4.04 -1.77 8.67
C THR A 21 -2.71 -1.08 8.37
N ALA A 22 -2.03 -1.47 7.29
CA ALA A 22 -0.78 -0.83 6.86
C ALA A 22 -0.99 0.64 6.45
N ILE A 23 -2.00 0.90 5.60
CA ILE A 23 -2.30 2.26 5.11
C ILE A 23 -2.79 3.17 6.24
N GLU A 24 -3.69 2.69 7.11
CA GLU A 24 -4.17 3.47 8.25
C GLU A 24 -3.05 3.81 9.25
N SER A 25 -2.14 2.86 9.49
CA SER A 25 -0.95 3.10 10.32
C SER A 25 -0.04 4.19 9.74
N ASN A 26 0.13 4.22 8.41
CA ASN A 26 0.91 5.25 7.72
C ASN A 26 0.26 6.64 7.74
N ILE A 27 -1.07 6.71 7.72
CA ILE A 27 -1.80 7.97 7.89
C ILE A 27 -1.61 8.47 9.32
N ARG A 28 -1.79 7.59 10.32
CA ARG A 28 -1.63 7.93 11.76
C ARG A 28 -0.21 8.34 12.13
N ALA A 29 0.80 7.82 11.44
CA ALA A 29 2.21 8.16 11.68
C ALA A 29 2.54 9.64 11.38
N GLY A 30 1.68 10.39 10.66
CA GLY A 30 1.84 11.82 10.40
C GLY A 30 3.09 12.18 9.58
N GLY A 31 3.24 13.45 9.16
CA GLY A 31 4.42 13.93 8.42
C GLY A 31 4.40 13.61 6.92
N ASP A 32 5.50 13.09 6.35
CA ASP A 32 5.68 12.73 4.92
C ASP A 32 4.90 11.47 4.51
N SER A 33 3.60 11.43 4.84
CA SER A 33 2.74 10.26 4.61
C SER A 33 2.60 9.96 3.11
N CYS A 34 2.53 11.00 2.28
CA CYS A 34 2.32 10.93 0.83
C CYS A 34 3.46 10.20 0.08
N GLY A 35 4.72 10.56 0.36
CA GLY A 35 5.87 9.90 -0.30
C GLY A 35 6.02 8.43 0.10
N ARG A 36 5.64 8.09 1.35
CA ARG A 36 5.71 6.72 1.87
C ARG A 36 4.57 5.83 1.39
N SER A 37 3.39 6.39 1.11
CA SER A 37 2.22 5.61 0.70
C SER A 37 2.42 4.82 -0.60
N ILE A 38 3.21 5.33 -1.55
CA ILE A 38 3.48 4.62 -2.81
C ILE A 38 4.28 3.34 -2.54
N MET A 39 5.43 3.46 -1.86
CA MET A 39 6.28 2.30 -1.55
C MET A 39 5.61 1.33 -0.56
N LEU A 40 4.96 1.86 0.47
CA LEU A 40 4.27 1.02 1.46
C LEU A 40 3.09 0.28 0.84
N GLY A 41 2.30 0.94 -0.02
CA GLY A 41 1.19 0.31 -0.73
C GLY A 41 1.66 -0.84 -1.62
N ALA A 42 2.73 -0.63 -2.40
CA ALA A 42 3.31 -1.69 -3.22
C ALA A 42 3.80 -2.89 -2.38
N LEU A 43 4.52 -2.63 -1.28
CA LEU A 43 5.04 -3.67 -0.40
C LEU A 43 3.92 -4.45 0.30
N ALA A 44 2.91 -3.76 0.83
CA ALA A 44 1.77 -4.38 1.50
C ALA A 44 0.92 -5.21 0.52
N ALA A 45 0.71 -4.73 -0.71
CA ALA A 45 0.00 -5.47 -1.75
C ALA A 45 0.76 -6.73 -2.19
N ALA A 46 2.08 -6.62 -2.42
CA ALA A 46 2.92 -7.77 -2.77
C ALA A 46 2.96 -8.82 -1.65
N HIS A 47 3.11 -8.37 -0.40
CA HIS A 47 3.09 -9.26 0.75
C HIS A 47 1.76 -10.01 0.88
N ALA A 48 0.64 -9.31 0.71
CA ALA A 48 -0.68 -9.94 0.77
C ALA A 48 -0.92 -10.92 -0.39
N ALA A 49 -0.44 -10.61 -1.60
CA ALA A 49 -0.48 -11.53 -2.74
C ALA A 49 0.34 -12.81 -2.49
N MET A 50 1.48 -12.70 -1.80
CA MET A 50 2.31 -13.85 -1.44
C MET A 50 1.68 -14.75 -0.37
N GLN A 51 0.84 -14.20 0.50
CA GLN A 51 0.15 -14.98 1.54
C GLN A 51 -1.00 -15.86 0.98
N ASN A 52 -1.24 -15.81 -0.34
CA ASN A 52 -2.11 -16.73 -1.08
C ASN A 52 -3.55 -16.80 -0.52
N ASP A 53 -3.99 -15.71 0.09
CA ASP A 53 -5.38 -15.55 0.51
C ASP A 53 -6.17 -15.15 -0.74
N SER A 54 -7.15 -15.95 -1.14
CA SER A 54 -7.99 -15.72 -2.33
C SER A 54 -8.78 -14.40 -2.27
N ALA A 55 -8.74 -13.71 -1.11
CA ALA A 55 -9.31 -12.40 -0.91
C ALA A 55 -8.44 -11.31 -1.53
N PHE A 56 -9.05 -10.50 -2.40
CA PHE A 56 -8.40 -9.33 -2.98
C PHE A 56 -7.94 -8.36 -1.87
N PRO A 57 -6.64 -8.05 -1.76
CA PRO A 57 -6.08 -7.46 -0.54
C PRO A 57 -6.42 -5.98 -0.35
N ILE A 58 -6.78 -5.28 -1.42
CA ILE A 58 -7.09 -3.84 -1.37
C ILE A 58 -8.61 -3.65 -1.23
N PRO A 59 -9.11 -2.84 -0.29
CA PRO A 59 -10.55 -2.61 -0.16
C PRO A 59 -11.19 -2.06 -1.45
N LEU A 60 -12.17 -2.78 -2.01
CA LEU A 60 -12.90 -2.35 -3.22
C LEU A 60 -13.48 -0.92 -3.13
N PRO A 61 -14.03 -0.45 -1.99
CA PRO A 61 -14.50 0.93 -1.87
C PRO A 61 -13.39 1.98 -2.03
N TRP A 62 -12.14 1.63 -1.76
CA TRP A 62 -11.01 2.55 -1.94
C TRP A 62 -10.59 2.60 -3.41
N LEU A 63 -10.55 1.45 -4.08
CA LEU A 63 -10.29 1.39 -5.52
C LEU A 63 -11.35 2.11 -6.34
N ALA A 64 -12.63 1.94 -5.99
CA ALA A 64 -13.74 2.62 -6.68
C ALA A 64 -13.63 4.15 -6.64
N ARG A 65 -12.92 4.73 -5.65
CA ARG A 65 -12.69 6.18 -5.54
C ARG A 65 -11.45 6.64 -6.30
N TYR A 66 -10.60 5.72 -6.76
CA TYR A 66 -9.39 6.04 -7.51
C TYR A 66 -9.71 6.24 -9.00
N ARG A 67 -9.79 7.50 -9.43
CA ARG A 67 -10.19 7.89 -10.79
C ARG A 67 -9.32 7.30 -11.91
N LYS A 68 -8.05 7.00 -11.63
CA LYS A 68 -7.08 6.49 -12.60
C LYS A 68 -6.86 4.98 -12.48
N LEU A 69 -7.83 4.25 -11.94
CA LEU A 69 -7.69 2.81 -11.72
C LEU A 69 -7.48 2.05 -13.03
N ALA A 70 -8.31 2.33 -14.05
CA ALA A 70 -8.19 1.68 -15.36
C ALA A 70 -6.81 1.96 -16.00
N GLU A 71 -6.41 3.24 -16.06
CA GLU A 71 -5.09 3.64 -16.58
C GLU A 71 -3.93 2.94 -15.86
N ALA A 72 -4.00 2.82 -14.53
CA ALA A 72 -2.97 2.15 -13.74
C ALA A 72 -2.96 0.63 -13.99
N ALA A 73 -4.13 0.01 -14.13
CA ALA A 73 -4.24 -1.41 -14.44
C ALA A 73 -3.69 -1.73 -15.85
N ASP A 74 -4.04 -0.90 -16.84
CA ASP A 74 -3.57 -1.04 -18.22
C ASP A 74 -2.04 -0.87 -18.28
N ALA A 75 -1.49 0.11 -17.56
CA ALA A 75 -0.04 0.30 -17.46
C ALA A 75 0.67 -0.89 -16.81
N CYS A 76 0.08 -1.49 -15.76
CA CYS A 76 0.63 -2.69 -15.14
C CYS A 76 0.54 -3.93 -16.04
N ALA A 77 -0.50 -4.06 -16.86
CA ALA A 77 -0.67 -5.17 -17.79
C ALA A 77 0.27 -5.09 -19.01
N ALA A 78 0.81 -3.91 -19.30
CA ALA A 78 1.77 -3.67 -20.37
C ALA A 78 3.24 -3.88 -19.97
N LEU A 79 3.52 -4.19 -18.69
CA LEU A 79 4.84 -4.54 -18.15
C LEU A 79 5.14 -6.04 -18.34
#